data_AF-A0A382ZE07-F1
#
_entry.id   AF-A0A382ZE07-F1
#
_cell.length_a   1.000
_cell.length_b   1.000
_cell.length_c   1.000
_cell.angle_alpha   90.00
_cell.angle_beta   90.00
_cell.angle_gamma   90.00
#
_symmetry.space_group_name_H-M   'P 1'
#
loop_
_entity.id
_entity.type
_entity.pdbx_description
1 polymer ?
#
loop_
_entity_poly.entity_id
_entity_poly.type
_entity_poly.pdbx_seq_one_letter_code
_entity_poly.pdbx_strand_id
1 'polypeptide(L)' 'MKIELGTEITGCFGAMHPEKLGKVVTIDATMTPECKVVWNDFPHNHTWILLSEIRDDYFDPKLPAIGYFAVDTD' A
#
# COMPACT_ATOMS: atom_id res chain seq x y z
N MET A 1 3.19 -7.87 9.98
CA MET A 1 2.21 -8.23 8.93
C MET A 1 2.92 -8.84 7.71
N LYS A 2 2.28 -9.76 6.97
CA LYS A 2 2.83 -10.40 5.76
C LYS A 2 2.10 -9.86 4.52
N ILE A 3 2.84 -9.33 3.55
CA ILE A 3 2.27 -8.88 2.26
C ILE A 3 2.11 -10.09 1.33
N GLU A 4 0.93 -10.24 0.74
CA GLU A 4 0.63 -11.27 -0.26
C GLU A 4 -0.24 -10.74 -1.40
N LEU A 5 -0.45 -11.57 -2.43
CA LEU A 5 -1.30 -11.19 -3.54
C LEU A 5 -2.73 -10.98 -3.05
N GLY A 6 -3.33 -9.86 -3.44
CA GLY A 6 -4.67 -9.46 -2.99
C GLY A 6 -4.70 -8.66 -1.71
N THR A 7 -3.58 -8.53 -0.96
CA THR A 7 -3.50 -7.63 0.20
C THR A 7 -3.96 -6.22 -0.20
N GLU A 8 -4.86 -5.66 0.59
CA GLU A 8 -5.40 -4.31 0.37
C GLU A 8 -4.42 -3.27 0.91
N ILE A 9 -4.15 -2.25 0.08
CA ILE A 9 -3.28 -1.14 0.40
C ILE A 9 -4.07 0.16 0.37
N THR A 10 -3.98 0.93 1.44
CA THR A 10 -4.44 2.32 1.51
C THR A 10 -3.24 3.26 1.35
N GLY A 11 -3.28 4.11 0.33
CA GLY A 11 -2.35 5.21 0.14
C GLY A 11 -2.92 6.50 0.75
N CYS A 12 -2.28 7.04 1.78
CA CYS A 12 -2.61 8.33 2.38
C CYS A 12 -1.55 9.37 2.00
N PHE A 13 -1.96 10.42 1.30
CA PHE A 13 -1.06 11.43 0.71
C PHE A 13 -1.11 12.79 1.42
N GLY A 14 -1.74 12.84 2.60
CA GLY A 14 -1.87 14.05 3.40
C GLY A 14 -3.10 14.90 3.05
N ALA A 15 -3.17 16.09 3.66
CA ALA A 15 -4.35 16.95 3.56
C ALA A 15 -4.70 17.30 2.11
N MET A 16 -6.01 17.38 1.85
CA MET A 16 -6.60 17.70 0.52
C MET A 16 -6.42 16.64 -0.57
N HIS A 17 -5.86 15.46 -0.25
CA HIS A 17 -5.83 14.32 -1.16
C HIS A 17 -6.71 13.19 -0.64
N PRO A 18 -7.66 12.66 -1.45
CA PRO A 18 -8.41 11.48 -1.05
C PRO A 18 -7.46 10.28 -0.93
N GLU A 19 -7.74 9.43 0.04
CA GLU A 19 -7.06 8.14 0.16
C GLU A 19 -7.31 7.29 -1.09
N LYS A 20 -6.30 6.50 -1.46
CA LYS A 20 -6.41 5.54 -2.56
C LYS A 20 -6.40 4.12 -2.03
N LEU A 21 -7.43 3.37 -2.36
CA LEU A 21 -7.49 1.95 -2.12
C LEU A 21 -6.95 1.20 -3.34
N GLY A 22 -6.14 0.19 -3.11
CA GLY A 22 -5.59 -0.67 -4.16
C GLY A 22 -5.29 -2.07 -3.65
N LYS A 23 -4.90 -2.96 -4.55
CA LYS A 23 -4.53 -4.34 -4.21
C LYS A 23 -3.18 -4.71 -4.78
N VAL A 24 -2.44 -5.52 -4.03
CA VAL A 24 -1.18 -6.11 -4.48
C VAL A 24 -1.45 -7.14 -5.58
N VAL A 25 -0.86 -6.95 -6.76
CA VAL A 25 -1.01 -7.85 -7.92
C VAL A 25 0.29 -8.53 -8.34
N THR A 26 1.43 -8.07 -7.82
CA THR A 26 2.76 -8.64 -8.09
C THR A 26 3.65 -8.40 -6.89
N ILE A 27 4.51 -9.37 -6.56
CA ILE A 27 5.54 -9.25 -5.53
C ILE A 27 6.85 -9.66 -6.18
N ASP A 28 7.86 -8.79 -6.13
CA ASP A 28 9.22 -9.09 -6.52
C ASP A 28 10.10 -9.11 -5.26
N ALA A 29 10.71 -10.27 -4.99
CA ALA A 29 11.59 -10.48 -3.85
C ALA A 29 13.05 -10.74 -4.25
N THR A 30 13.41 -10.53 -5.52
CA THR A 30 14.69 -10.98 -6.08
C THR A 30 15.87 -10.07 -5.71
N MET A 31 15.66 -8.77 -5.58
CA MET A 31 16.70 -7.80 -5.23
C MET A 31 16.25 -6.89 -4.09
N THR A 32 15.57 -5.79 -4.42
CA THR A 32 14.94 -4.89 -3.45
C THR A 32 13.49 -5.33 -3.33
N PRO A 33 13.08 -5.92 -2.20
CA PRO A 33 11.73 -6.47 -2.09
C PRO A 33 10.69 -5.36 -2.29
N GLU A 34 9.84 -5.53 -3.30
CA GLU A 34 8.80 -4.58 -3.66
C GLU A 34 7.53 -5.30 -4.11
N CYS A 35 6.44 -4.56 -4.17
CA CYS A 35 5.19 -5.04 -4.72
C CYS A 35 4.56 -4.01 -5.65
N LYS A 36 3.77 -4.52 -6.60
CA LYS A 36 2.94 -3.71 -7.48
C LYS A 36 1.54 -3.63 -6.90
N VAL A 37 1.07 -2.42 -6.64
CA VAL A 37 -0.31 -2.12 -6.24
C VAL A 37 -1.05 -1.54 -7.44
N VAL A 38 -2.21 -2.09 -7.77
CA VAL A 38 -3.17 -1.49 -8.72
C VAL A 38 -4.25 -0.78 -7.92
N TRP A 39 -4.47 0.49 -8.22
CA TRP A 39 -5.40 1.35 -7.51
C TRP A 39 -6.82 1.23 -8.08
N ASN A 40 -7.84 1.28 -7.21
CA ASN A 40 -9.25 1.09 -7.57
C ASN A 40 -9.83 2.25 -8.40
N ASP A 41 -9.19 3.42 -8.35
CA ASP A 41 -9.66 4.63 -9.04
C ASP A 41 -9.54 4.49 -10.57
N PHE A 42 -8.54 3.77 -11.07
CA PHE A 42 -8.39 3.46 -12.49
C PHE A 42 -7.64 2.13 -12.71
N PRO A 43 -8.16 1.19 -13.52
CA PRO A 43 -7.59 -0.15 -13.71
C PRO A 43 -6.19 -0.19 -14.34
N HIS A 44 -5.65 0.95 -14.78
CA HIS A 44 -4.29 1.09 -15.32
C HIS A 44 -3.34 1.88 -14.41
N ASN A 45 -3.87 2.49 -13.35
CA ASN A 45 -3.08 3.23 -12.37
C ASN A 45 -2.44 2.23 -11.40
N HIS A 46 -1.11 2.21 -11.36
CA HIS A 46 -0.36 1.33 -10.48
C HIS A 46 0.88 2.01 -9.93
N THR A 47 1.39 1.48 -8.82
CA THR A 47 2.61 1.94 -8.20
C THR A 47 3.42 0.73 -7.72
N TRP A 48 4.73 0.78 -7.94
CA TRP A 48 5.68 -0.13 -7.31
C TRP A 48 6.09 0.50 -5.98
N ILE A 49 5.96 -0.28 -4.90
CA ILE A 49 6.18 0.17 -3.53
C ILE A 49 7.14 -0.81 -2.87
N LEU A 50 8.18 -0.31 -2.21
CA LEU A 50 9.09 -1.16 -1.47
C LEU A 50 8.33 -1.80 -0.31
N LEU A 51 8.56 -3.09 -0.04
CA LEU A 51 7.88 -3.77 1.08
C LEU A 51 8.19 -3.08 2.42
N SER A 52 9.33 -2.41 2.54
CA SER A 52 9.73 -1.63 3.72
C SER A 52 8.98 -0.30 3.89
N GLU A 53 8.33 0.21 2.84
CA GLU A 53 7.53 1.43 2.89
C GLU A 53 6.08 1.16 3.32
N ILE A 54 5.65 -0.10 3.30
CA ILE A 54 4.30 -0.50 3.69
C ILE A 54 4.26 -0.67 5.21
N ARG A 55 3.33 0.05 5.83
CA ARG A 55 3.11 0.04 7.27
C ARG A 55 1.82 -0.69 7.64
N ASP A 56 1.72 -1.10 8.90
CA ASP A 56 0.55 -1.75 9.49
C ASP A 56 -0.13 -0.88 10.56
N ASP A 57 0.31 0.37 10.72
CA ASP A 57 -0.14 1.29 11.75
C ASP A 57 -1.26 2.22 11.28
N TYR A 58 -2.09 1.81 10.31
CA TYR A 58 -3.11 2.69 9.69
C TYR A 58 -4.07 3.32 10.70
N PHE A 59 -4.59 2.51 11.64
CA PHE A 59 -5.55 2.96 12.65
C PHE A 59 -4.91 3.61 13.88
N ASP A 60 -3.58 3.48 14.06
CA ASP A 60 -2.79 4.14 15.11
C ASP A 60 -1.47 4.68 14.53
N PRO A 61 -1.52 5.70 13.66
CA PRO A 61 -0.42 6.04 12.77
C PRO A 61 0.72 6.75 13.48
N LYS A 62 1.94 6.23 13.28
CA LYS A 62 3.15 6.99 13.59
C LYS A 62 3.27 8.16 12.63
N LEU A 63 3.61 9.33 13.18
CA LEU A 63 3.81 10.54 12.38
C LEU A 63 5.08 10.44 11.52
N PRO A 64 5.05 10.93 10.27
CA PRO A 64 3.87 11.51 9.61
C PRO A 64 2.86 10.44 9.22
N ALA A 65 1.56 10.73 9.38
CA ALA A 65 0.45 9.82 9.05
C ALA A 65 0.17 9.74 7.53
N ILE A 66 1.23 9.75 6.73
CA ILE A 66 1.20 9.65 5.27
C ILE A 66 2.03 8.44 4.84
N GLY A 67 1.65 7.79 3.75
CA GLY A 67 2.37 6.63 3.22
C GLY A 67 1.42 5.54 2.76
N TYR A 68 1.96 4.33 2.70
CA TYR A 68 1.26 3.14 2.23
C TYR A 68 1.01 2.23 3.42
N PHE A 69 -0.23 1.80 3.58
CA PHE A 69 -0.64 0.99 4.69
C PHE A 69 -1.35 -0.23 4.19
N ALA A 70 -0.94 -1.40 4.63
CA ALA A 70 -1.74 -2.59 4.41
C ALA A 70 -2.79 -2.66 5.52
N VAL A 71 -4.04 -2.81 5.08
CA VAL A 71 -5.18 -2.91 5.98
C VAL A 71 -5.49 -4.39 6.09
N ASP A 72 -5.20 -4.98 7.25
CA ASP A 72 -5.68 -6.32 7.57
C ASP A 72 -7.18 -6.21 7.80
N THR A 73 -7.96 -6.66 6.81
CA THR A 73 -9.38 -6.94 7.02
C THR A 73 -9.44 -8.35 7.61
N ASP A 74 -9.43 -8.46 8.94
CA ASP A 74 -9.78 -9.71 9.65
C ASP A 74 -11.06 -10.34 9.06
#